data_AF-A0A974D1I5-F1
#
_entry.id   AF-A0A974D1I5-F1
#
_cell.length_a   1.000
_cell.length_b   1.000
_cell.length_c   1.000
_cell.angle_alpha   90.00
_cell.angle_beta   90.00
_cell.angle_gamma   90.00
#
_symmetry.space_group_name_H-M   'P 1'
#
loop_
_entity.id
_entity.type
_entity.pdbx_description
1 polymer ?
#
loop_
_entity_poly.entity_id
_entity_poly.type
_entity_poly.pdbx_seq_one_letter_code
_entity_poly.pdbx_strand_id
1 'polypeptide(L)' 'CFLEEGASKGAWLNRSSIIFAGGDKWSVDPRVSIATSGKQEYSLRIQKVDVSDDGPYTCSVQTEHSPRTLQVHLTVH' A
#
# COMPACT_ATOMS: atom_id res chain seq x y z
N CYS A 1 -0.42 -0.99 -6.87
CA CYS A 1 -0.29 -2.46 -6.63
C CYS A 1 -1.58 -3.10 -7.10
N PHE A 2 -1.57 -4.35 -7.56
CA PHE A 2 -2.79 -5.01 -8.07
C PHE A 2 -3.10 -6.26 -7.25
N LEU A 3 -4.37 -6.43 -6.90
CA LEU A 3 -4.88 -7.65 -6.26
C LEU A 3 -5.42 -8.56 -7.36
N GLU A 4 -5.05 -9.84 -7.31
CA GLU A 4 -5.62 -10.86 -8.21
C GLU A 4 -7.12 -11.07 -7.87
N GLU A 5 -7.95 -11.36 -8.87
CA GLU A 5 -9.39 -11.58 -8.69
C GLU A 5 -9.66 -12.67 -7.63
N GLY A 6 -10.41 -12.32 -6.57
CA GLY A 6 -10.73 -13.23 -5.47
C GLY A 6 -10.65 -12.57 -4.10
N ALA A 7 -10.54 -13.39 -3.04
CA ALA A 7 -10.41 -12.97 -1.64
C ALA A 7 -8.98 -12.48 -1.26
N SER A 8 -8.19 -12.10 -2.27
CA SER A 8 -6.81 -11.63 -2.14
C SER A 8 -6.77 -10.38 -1.26
N LYS A 9 -6.10 -10.44 -0.10
CA LYS A 9 -5.95 -9.31 0.81
C LYS A 9 -4.59 -8.65 0.60
N GLY A 10 -4.60 -7.35 0.33
CA GLY A 10 -3.39 -6.53 0.24
C GLY A 10 -3.07 -5.84 1.55
N ALA A 11 -1.82 -5.47 1.78
CA ALA A 11 -1.39 -4.55 2.82
C ALA A 11 -0.34 -3.60 2.27
N TRP A 12 -0.42 -2.33 2.65
CA TRP A 12 0.61 -1.33 2.37
C TRP A 12 1.38 -1.00 3.64
N LEU A 13 2.70 -0.97 3.53
CA LEU A 13 3.61 -0.65 4.61
C LEU A 13 4.51 0.52 4.22
N ASN A 14 4.84 1.37 5.19
CA ASN A 14 5.96 2.30 5.13
C ASN A 14 7.08 1.71 5.98
N ARG A 15 8.18 1.29 5.35
CA ARG A 15 9.26 0.52 5.99
C ARG A 15 8.71 -0.77 6.64
N SER A 16 8.49 -0.76 7.96
CA SER A 16 7.92 -1.88 8.73
C SER A 16 6.54 -1.58 9.34
N SER A 17 6.03 -0.36 9.17
CA SER A 17 4.76 0.10 9.75
C SER A 17 3.61 -0.10 8.78
N ILE A 18 2.51 -0.72 9.25
CA ILE A 18 1.30 -0.95 8.45
C ILE A 18 0.57 0.38 8.24
N ILE A 19 0.30 0.73 6.98
CA ILE A 19 -0.50 1.89 6.59
C ILE A 19 -1.95 1.45 6.37
N PHE A 20 -2.14 0.41 5.56
CA PHE A 20 -3.42 -0.20 5.26
C PHE A 20 -3.30 -1.72 5.26
N ALA A 21 -4.35 -2.39 5.70
CA ALA A 21 -4.53 -3.84 5.56
C ALA A 21 -5.93 -4.08 4.96
N GLY A 22 -6.00 -4.38 3.66
CA GLY A 22 -7.23 -4.37 2.90
C GLY A 22 -7.84 -2.97 2.89
N GLY A 23 -9.10 -2.86 3.29
CA GLY A 23 -9.79 -1.58 3.47
C GLY A 23 -9.52 -0.89 4.80
N ASP A 24 -8.89 -1.57 5.76
CA ASP A 24 -8.69 -1.04 7.11
C ASP A 24 -7.46 -0.12 7.14
N LYS A 25 -7.66 1.11 7.60
CA LYS A 25 -6.59 2.09 7.77
C LYS A 25 -5.95 1.94 9.15
N TRP A 26 -4.65 1.68 9.18
CA TRP A 26 -3.85 1.54 10.42
C TRP A 26 -3.01 2.78 10.71
N SER A 27 -2.59 3.50 9.67
CA SER A 27 -1.88 4.77 9.84
C SER A 27 -2.80 5.87 10.39
N VAL A 28 -2.28 6.66 11.33
CA VAL A 28 -2.94 7.88 11.83
C VAL A 28 -2.77 9.08 10.90
N ASP A 29 -1.93 8.98 9.86
CA ASP A 29 -1.68 10.07 8.93
C ASP A 29 -2.96 10.35 8.10
N PRO A 30 -3.57 11.54 8.19
CA PRO A 30 -4.77 11.86 7.41
C PRO A 30 -4.50 11.96 5.90
N ARG A 31 -3.25 12.14 5.48
CA ARG A 31 -2.84 12.32 4.08
C ARG A 31 -2.89 11.04 3.25
N VAL A 32 -2.88 9.87 3.90
CA VAL A 32 -2.85 8.57 3.20
C VAL A 32 -4.25 8.03 2.94
N SER A 33 -4.46 7.54 1.72
CA SER A 33 -5.67 6.83 1.29
C SER A 33 -5.32 5.68 0.33
N ILE A 34 -6.25 4.74 0.16
CA ILE A 34 -6.18 3.75 -0.91
C ILE A 34 -7.02 4.24 -2.09
N ALA A 35 -6.42 4.24 -3.28
CA ALA A 35 -7.14 4.34 -4.53
C ALA A 35 -7.51 2.94 -5.02
N THR A 36 -8.80 2.69 -5.14
CA THR A 36 -9.37 1.50 -5.77
C THR A 36 -10.06 1.91 -7.07
N SER A 37 -9.35 1.98 -8.19
CA SER A 37 -9.99 2.09 -9.51
C SER A 37 -10.22 0.68 -10.08
N GLY A 38 -11.48 0.29 -10.24
CA GLY A 38 -11.85 -1.06 -10.66
C GLY A 38 -11.63 -2.12 -9.57
N LYS A 39 -11.93 -3.39 -9.89
CA LYS A 39 -11.92 -4.50 -8.91
C LYS A 39 -10.52 -4.97 -8.47
N GLN A 40 -9.45 -4.45 -9.07
CA GLN A 40 -8.09 -4.99 -8.91
C GLN A 40 -7.07 -3.96 -8.46
N GLU A 41 -7.31 -2.65 -8.59
CA GLU A 41 -6.33 -1.66 -8.18
C GLU A 41 -6.31 -1.48 -6.65
N TYR A 42 -5.12 -1.60 -6.07
CA TYR A 42 -4.84 -1.37 -4.66
C TYR A 42 -3.63 -0.44 -4.53
N SER A 43 -3.84 0.83 -4.86
CA SER A 43 -2.76 1.83 -4.94
C SER A 43 -2.76 2.72 -3.70
N LEU A 44 -1.61 2.86 -3.03
CA LEU A 44 -1.44 3.83 -1.95
C LEU A 44 -1.32 5.24 -2.53
N ARG A 45 -2.12 6.16 -2.00
CA ARG A 45 -2.06 7.59 -2.32
C ARG A 45 -1.65 8.37 -1.09
N ILE A 46 -0.64 9.23 -1.25
CA ILE A 46 -0.15 10.14 -0.22
C ILE A 46 -0.36 11.56 -0.75
N GLN A 47 -1.17 12.36 -0.05
CA GLN A 47 -1.38 13.77 -0.40
C GLN A 47 -0.37 14.66 0.30
N LYS A 48 -0.01 15.81 -0.31
CA LYS A 48 0.96 16.76 0.28
C LYS A 48 2.23 16.04 0.76
N VAL A 49 2.86 15.33 -0.17
CA VAL A 49 4.11 14.59 0.07
C VAL A 49 5.17 15.56 0.58
N ASP A 50 5.92 15.12 1.60
CA ASP A 50 7.02 15.83 2.23
C ASP A 50 8.31 15.01 2.13
N VAL A 51 9.47 15.65 2.31
CA VAL A 51 10.79 14.97 2.29
C VAL A 51 10.90 13.85 3.33
N SER A 52 10.13 13.92 4.42
CA SER A 52 10.05 12.87 5.44
C SER A 52 9.33 11.60 4.98
N ASP A 53 8.55 11.68 3.88
CA ASP A 53 7.89 10.53 3.27
C ASP A 53 8.88 9.72 2.39
N ASP A 54 10.09 10.22 2.12
CA ASP A 54 11.10 9.52 1.34
C ASP A 54 11.46 8.15 1.93
N GLY A 55 11.51 7.14 1.06
CA GLY A 55 11.97 5.81 1.42
C GLY A 55 11.12 4.66 0.86
N PRO A 56 11.33 3.44 1.40
CA PRO A 56 10.70 2.24 0.88
C PRO A 56 9.28 2.05 1.39
N TYR A 57 8.37 1.82 0.45
CA TYR A 57 6.99 1.39 0.66
C TYR A 57 6.82 -0.02 0.11
N THR A 58 6.11 -0.86 0.85
CA THR A 58 5.91 -2.26 0.47
C THR A 58 4.43 -2.56 0.34
N CYS A 59 4.02 -3.07 -0.81
CA CYS A 59 2.73 -3.72 -0.98
C CYS A 59 2.91 -5.23 -0.79
N SER A 60 2.22 -5.81 0.18
CA SER A 60 2.16 -7.26 0.38
C SER A 60 0.79 -7.77 -0.01
N VAL A 61 0.71 -8.69 -0.97
CA VAL A 61 -0.52 -9.30 -1.45
C VAL A 61 -0.54 -10.76 -1.02
N GLN A 62 -1.53 -11.15 -0.23
CA GLN A 62 -1.74 -12.54 0.15
C GLN A 62 -2.44 -13.28 -1.00
N THR A 63 -1.74 -14.25 -1.59
CA THR A 63 -2.29 -15.20 -2.57
C THR A 63 -2.46 -16.58 -1.92
N GLU A 64 -3.18 -17.49 -2.58
CA GLU A 64 -3.49 -18.84 -2.07
C GLU A 64 -2.24 -19.69 -1.76
N HIS A 65 -1.16 -19.51 -2.53
CA HIS A 65 0.05 -20.34 -2.39
C HIS A 65 1.22 -19.61 -1.72
N SER A 66 1.39 -18.31 -1.96
CA SER A 66 2.48 -17.53 -1.35
C SER A 66 2.19 -16.02 -1.35
N PRO A 67 2.54 -15.29 -0.28
CA PRO A 67 2.45 -13.84 -0.31
C PRO A 67 3.41 -13.27 -1.35
N ARG A 68 2.91 -12.39 -2.21
CA ARG A 68 3.73 -11.61 -3.15
C ARG A 68 4.01 -10.26 -2.54
N THR A 69 5.28 -9.84 -2.54
CA THR A 69 5.67 -8.52 -2.07
C THR A 69 6.21 -7.69 -3.23
N LEU A 70 5.76 -6.44 -3.30
CA LEU A 70 6.22 -5.43 -4.23
C LEU A 70 6.74 -4.26 -3.42
N GLN A 71 8.04 -3.99 -3.52
CA GLN A 71 8.65 -2.83 -2.88
C GLN A 71 8.82 -1.71 -3.91
N VAL A 72 8.43 -0.51 -3.52
CA VAL A 72 8.56 0.72 -4.29
C VAL A 72 9.32 1.72 -3.43
N HIS A 73 10.29 2.42 -4.00
CA HIS A 73 10.98 3.49 -3.31
C HIS A 73 10.37 4.83 -3.73
N LEU A 74 9.82 5.59 -2.78
CA LEU A 74 9.36 6.95 -3.00
C LEU A 74 10.55 7.88 -2.84
N THR A 75 10.90 8.60 -3.91
CA THR A 75 11.94 9.62 -3.87
C THR A 75 11.32 11.02 -3.90
N VAL A 76 11.68 11.86 -2.93
CA VAL A 76 11.21 13.24 -2.80
C VAL A 76 12.42 14.20 -2.83
N HIS A 77 12.33 15.28 -3.60
CA HIS A 77 13.38 16.29 -3.77
C HIS A 77 12.84 17.69 -3.52
#